data_AF-A0A640KDM6-F1
#
_entry.id   AF-A0A640KDM6-F1
#
_cell.length_a   1.000
_cell.length_b   1.000
_cell.length_c   1.000
_cell.angle_alpha   90.00
_cell.angle_beta   90.00
_cell.angle_gamma   90.00
#
_symmetry.space_group_name_H-M   'P 1'
#
loop_
_entity.id
_entity.type
_entity.pdbx_description
1 polymer ?
#
loop_
_entity_poly.entity_id
_entity_poly.type
_entity_poly.pdbx_seq_one_letter_code
_entity_poly.pdbx_strand_id
1 'polypeptide(L)'
;MHSIRQRSCDIAASALSALLVTAVLTAMTTILRDLVLRPRPIISDVRVSSFSPLYHVRSPTLLSPENPHASLYYLPGNSSGDQSSAARQLPANIELVDMADRPEDSAEERQRKAWQRQRLPKGFSLGTRTIGRVVLYLSGSVDFSHCWDWNTKAIYISFIARFSSTSTSQNDVILLDAVLRPVSLPAKLARLAERRRQERKAALLGSGNERATVAAGSAPASAQMLTDEERQQLAAFEQTLRNVQHDHSSVYIDHIDKRLVMNNSFKYFVDAFDDTSLEGNTVEVVLRYQVMSYSGWAPVREDVLGHQVKVKMPENAVLWNEKLR
;
A
#
# COMPACT_ATOMS: atom_id res chain seq x y z
N MET A 1 -26.47 -59.28 -8.63
CA MET A 1 -26.92 -57.92 -8.97
C MET A 1 -26.70 -57.03 -7.75
N HIS A 2 -25.88 -55.99 -7.85
CA HIS A 2 -25.71 -55.04 -6.73
C HIS A 2 -27.02 -54.30 -6.46
N SER A 3 -27.36 -54.15 -5.18
CA SER A 3 -28.53 -53.34 -4.79
C SER A 3 -28.30 -51.89 -5.19
N ILE A 4 -29.38 -51.16 -5.49
CA ILE A 4 -29.33 -49.72 -5.84
C ILE A 4 -28.59 -48.93 -4.74
N ARG A 5 -28.78 -49.31 -3.47
CA ARG A 5 -28.09 -48.70 -2.32
C ARG A 5 -26.58 -48.84 -2.40
N GLN A 6 -26.09 -50.02 -2.79
CA GLN A 6 -24.65 -50.27 -2.91
C GLN A 6 -24.04 -49.41 -4.02
N ARG A 7 -24.72 -49.29 -5.18
CA ARG A 7 -24.28 -48.41 -6.27
C ARG A 7 -24.22 -46.94 -5.85
N SER A 8 -25.20 -46.47 -5.08
CA SER A 8 -25.20 -45.10 -4.56
C SER A 8 -24.05 -44.86 -3.57
N CYS A 9 -23.75 -45.83 -2.70
CA CYS A 9 -22.61 -45.76 -1.79
C CYS A 9 -21.28 -45.75 -2.56
N ASP A 10 -21.13 -46.57 -3.59
CA ASP A 10 -19.91 -46.63 -4.41
C ASP A 10 -19.68 -45.32 -5.18
N ILE A 11 -20.75 -44.71 -5.73
CA ILE A 11 -20.68 -43.40 -6.39
C ILE A 11 -20.29 -42.31 -5.39
N ALA A 12 -20.91 -42.29 -4.21
CA ALA A 12 -20.61 -41.29 -3.18
C ALA A 12 -19.17 -41.44 -2.66
N ALA A 13 -18.71 -42.66 -2.40
CA ALA A 13 -17.35 -42.95 -1.96
C ALA A 13 -16.32 -42.58 -3.04
N SER A 14 -16.61 -42.86 -4.32
CA SER A 14 -15.76 -42.49 -5.44
C SER A 14 -15.68 -40.98 -5.62
N ALA A 15 -16.81 -40.28 -5.51
CA ALA A 15 -16.86 -38.82 -5.57
C ALA A 15 -16.10 -38.17 -4.41
N LEU A 16 -16.28 -38.67 -3.18
CA LEU A 16 -15.55 -38.19 -2.01
C LEU A 16 -14.05 -38.42 -2.16
N SER A 17 -13.64 -39.60 -2.63
CA SER A 17 -12.23 -39.94 -2.86
C SER A 17 -11.62 -39.06 -3.94
N ALA A 18 -12.32 -38.83 -5.05
CA ALA A 18 -11.87 -37.94 -6.11
C ALA A 18 -11.72 -36.49 -5.62
N LEU A 19 -12.66 -35.99 -4.83
CA LEU A 19 -12.59 -34.66 -4.23
C LEU A 19 -11.39 -34.53 -3.27
N LEU A 20 -11.18 -35.52 -2.39
CA LEU A 20 -10.06 -35.54 -1.46
C LEU A 20 -8.72 -35.59 -2.19
N VAL A 21 -8.58 -36.47 -3.17
CA VAL A 21 -7.36 -36.60 -3.99
C VAL A 21 -7.09 -35.29 -4.74
N THR A 22 -8.11 -34.68 -5.34
CA THR A 22 -7.97 -33.40 -6.05
C THR A 22 -7.57 -32.27 -5.11
N ALA A 23 -8.17 -32.20 -3.92
CA ALA A 23 -7.82 -31.19 -2.91
C ALA A 23 -6.37 -31.33 -2.43
N VAL A 24 -5.94 -32.56 -2.12
CA VAL A 24 -4.56 -32.85 -1.67
C VAL A 24 -3.56 -32.59 -2.78
N LEU A 25 -3.80 -33.07 -4.00
CA LEU A 25 -2.92 -32.82 -5.15
C LEU A 25 -2.82 -31.32 -5.47
N THR A 26 -3.92 -30.59 -5.40
CA THR A 26 -3.95 -29.13 -5.61
C THR A 26 -3.08 -28.42 -4.58
N ALA A 27 -3.23 -28.75 -3.29
CA ALA A 27 -2.42 -28.16 -2.23
C ALA A 27 -0.93 -28.51 -2.40
N MET A 28 -0.61 -29.79 -2.61
CA MET A 28 0.76 -30.28 -2.78
C MET A 28 1.46 -29.66 -3.99
N THR A 29 0.80 -29.60 -5.15
CA THR A 29 1.38 -28.99 -6.35
C THR A 29 1.58 -27.49 -6.19
N THR A 30 0.65 -26.81 -5.50
CA THR A 30 0.80 -25.38 -5.19
C THR A 30 2.00 -25.14 -4.28
N ILE A 31 2.12 -25.88 -3.17
CA ILE A 31 3.24 -25.74 -2.23
C ILE A 31 4.57 -26.10 -2.93
N LEU A 32 4.64 -27.21 -3.66
CA LEU A 32 5.85 -27.64 -4.35
C LEU A 32 6.29 -26.61 -5.39
N ARG A 33 5.36 -26.12 -6.21
CA ARG A 33 5.63 -25.05 -7.17
C ARG A 33 6.17 -23.81 -6.47
N ASP A 34 5.54 -23.42 -5.36
CA ASP A 34 5.95 -22.25 -4.60
C ASP A 34 7.40 -22.36 -4.09
N LEU A 35 7.73 -23.54 -3.53
CA LEU A 35 9.06 -23.84 -3.01
C LEU A 35 10.13 -23.93 -4.10
N VAL A 36 9.77 -24.48 -5.27
CA VAL A 36 10.68 -24.75 -6.39
C VAL A 36 10.87 -23.52 -7.27
N LEU A 37 9.79 -22.91 -7.75
CA LEU A 37 9.84 -21.81 -8.70
C LEU A 37 10.03 -20.45 -8.03
N ARG A 38 9.59 -20.30 -6.77
CA ARG A 38 9.63 -19.05 -6.00
C ARG A 38 9.34 -17.82 -6.89
N PRO A 39 8.18 -17.76 -7.56
CA PRO A 39 7.96 -16.75 -8.58
C PRO A 39 8.12 -15.36 -7.97
N ARG A 40 8.96 -14.53 -8.60
CA ARG A 40 9.24 -13.17 -8.13
C ARG A 40 8.62 -12.15 -9.08
N PRO A 41 8.18 -11.01 -8.57
CA PRO A 41 7.76 -9.91 -9.42
C PRO A 41 8.98 -9.36 -10.18
N ILE A 42 8.73 -8.81 -11.37
CA ILE A 42 9.74 -8.05 -12.09
C ILE A 42 9.64 -6.60 -11.63
N ILE A 43 10.70 -6.12 -11.00
CA ILE A 43 10.81 -4.75 -10.49
C ILE A 43 11.53 -3.91 -11.55
N SER A 44 10.98 -2.75 -11.92
CA SER A 44 11.54 -1.89 -12.95
C SER A 44 11.52 -0.43 -12.52
N ASP A 45 12.71 0.19 -12.46
CA ASP A 45 12.93 1.60 -12.13
C ASP A 45 12.22 2.07 -10.86
N VAL A 46 12.07 1.20 -9.85
CA VAL A 46 11.50 1.62 -8.58
C VAL A 46 12.48 2.55 -7.89
N ARG A 47 12.07 3.75 -7.53
CA ARG A 47 12.89 4.77 -6.89
C ARG A 47 12.12 5.38 -5.74
N VAL A 48 12.86 5.72 -4.69
CA VAL A 48 12.33 6.42 -3.51
C VAL A 48 12.85 7.86 -3.58
N SER A 49 11.98 8.84 -3.38
CA SER A 49 12.38 10.26 -3.39
C SER A 49 13.43 10.53 -2.31
N SER A 50 14.57 11.11 -2.68
CA SER A 50 15.59 11.57 -1.75
C SER A 50 15.24 12.92 -1.09
N PHE A 51 14.34 13.67 -1.73
CA PHE A 51 13.79 14.91 -1.20
C PHE A 51 12.35 14.64 -0.78
N SER A 52 12.13 14.63 0.53
CA SER A 52 10.83 14.37 1.12
C SER A 52 10.29 15.65 1.74
N PRO A 53 9.16 16.19 1.24
CA PRO A 53 8.55 17.36 1.85
C PRO A 53 8.13 17.05 3.29
N LEU A 54 8.23 18.07 4.13
CA LEU A 54 7.73 18.05 5.51
C LEU A 54 6.33 18.63 5.49
N TYR A 55 5.35 17.84 5.87
CA TYR A 55 3.96 18.27 5.96
C TYR A 55 3.57 18.57 7.39
N HIS A 56 2.90 19.70 7.60
CA HIS A 56 2.23 19.95 8.87
C HIS A 56 0.91 19.18 8.92
N VAL A 57 0.89 18.10 9.70
CA VAL A 57 -0.29 17.28 9.94
C VAL A 57 -0.87 17.65 11.30
N ARG A 58 -2.15 18.03 11.31
CA ARG A 58 -2.91 18.32 12.53
C ARG A 58 -3.62 17.07 12.99
N SER A 59 -3.32 16.62 14.21
CA SER A 59 -3.98 15.49 14.84
C SER A 59 -4.71 15.92 16.11
N PRO A 60 -5.95 15.46 16.34
CA PRO A 60 -6.59 15.63 17.64
C PRO A 60 -5.77 14.87 18.69
N THR A 61 -5.63 15.45 19.87
CA THR A 61 -4.91 14.85 20.98
C THR A 61 -5.64 15.09 22.30
N LEU A 62 -5.62 14.08 23.17
CA LEU A 62 -6.19 14.18 24.51
C LEU A 62 -5.08 14.59 25.48
N LEU A 63 -5.34 15.66 26.22
CA LEU A 63 -4.43 16.21 27.21
C LEU A 63 -4.92 15.83 28.60
N SER A 64 -4.09 15.10 29.35
CA SER A 64 -4.38 14.69 30.72
C SER A 64 -4.24 15.88 31.68
N PRO A 65 -5.11 16.01 32.70
CA PRO A 65 -4.95 17.04 33.73
C PRO A 65 -3.68 16.86 34.57
N GLU A 66 -3.22 15.63 34.76
CA GLU A 66 -2.02 15.32 35.57
C GLU A 66 -0.73 15.63 34.81
N ASN A 67 -0.77 15.43 33.49
CA ASN A 67 0.35 15.71 32.61
C ASN A 67 -0.17 16.21 31.25
N PRO A 68 -0.43 17.53 31.12
CA PRO A 68 -0.94 18.09 29.88
C PRO A 68 0.06 18.01 28.72
N HIS A 69 1.32 17.63 28.98
CA HIS A 69 2.33 17.37 27.96
C HIS A 69 2.39 15.89 27.55
N ALA A 70 1.88 14.97 28.39
CA ALA A 70 1.72 13.57 28.05
C ALA A 70 0.47 13.36 27.19
N SER A 71 0.45 14.03 26.02
CA SER A 71 -0.31 13.49 24.91
C SER A 71 0.11 12.01 24.75
N LEU A 72 -0.86 11.12 24.58
CA LEU A 72 -0.75 9.65 24.65
C LEU A 72 0.36 8.99 23.79
N TYR A 73 1.16 9.75 23.04
CA TYR A 73 2.25 9.30 22.19
C TYR A 73 3.46 10.25 22.24
N TYR A 74 4.13 10.30 23.39
CA TYR A 74 5.53 10.70 23.45
C TYR A 74 6.35 9.59 24.07
N LEU A 75 7.59 9.39 23.57
CA LEU A 75 8.83 9.49 24.35
C LEU A 75 10.05 9.13 23.44
N PRO A 76 11.28 9.63 23.70
CA PRO A 76 11.70 10.58 24.74
C PRO A 76 12.54 11.76 24.21
N GLY A 77 12.39 12.93 24.85
CA GLY A 77 13.53 13.83 25.02
C GLY A 77 14.33 13.35 26.22
N ASN A 78 15.67 13.37 26.12
CA ASN A 78 16.55 13.38 27.28
C ASN A 78 16.32 14.69 28.05
N SER A 79 15.30 14.73 28.90
CA SER A 79 15.10 15.81 29.87
C SER A 79 15.73 15.40 31.20
N SER A 80 17.05 15.51 31.28
CA SER A 80 17.70 15.77 32.57
C SER A 80 17.67 17.28 32.79
N GLY A 81 16.71 17.74 33.58
CA GLY A 81 16.62 19.16 33.91
C GLY A 81 15.40 19.48 34.75
N ASP A 82 15.61 19.59 36.05
CA ASP A 82 14.75 20.28 37.00
C ASP A 82 14.05 21.50 36.40
N GLN A 83 12.77 21.69 36.73
CA GLN A 83 12.29 22.95 37.32
C GLN A 83 10.81 22.91 37.72
N SER A 84 10.56 23.49 38.88
CA SER A 84 9.27 23.63 39.54
C SER A 84 8.43 24.79 39.00
N SER A 85 7.11 24.66 39.17
CA SER A 85 6.17 25.73 39.56
C SER A 85 5.90 26.97 38.68
N ALA A 86 6.36 27.07 37.44
CA ALA A 86 5.74 28.01 36.48
C ALA A 86 4.57 27.31 35.76
N ALA A 87 3.46 28.00 35.52
CA ALA A 87 2.31 27.47 34.78
C ALA A 87 2.81 26.74 33.52
N ARG A 88 2.68 25.41 33.53
CA ARG A 88 3.29 24.50 32.55
C ARG A 88 2.75 24.82 31.16
N GLN A 89 3.46 25.68 30.44
CA GLN A 89 3.07 26.19 29.13
C GLN A 89 3.10 25.04 28.13
N LEU A 90 1.97 24.81 27.45
CA LEU A 90 1.86 23.77 26.43
C LEU A 90 2.97 23.94 25.37
N PRO A 91 3.47 22.84 24.79
CA PRO A 91 4.45 22.92 23.72
C PRO A 91 3.89 23.74 22.55
N ALA A 92 4.73 24.51 21.87
CA ALA A 92 4.32 25.43 20.80
C ALA A 92 3.56 24.76 19.64
N ASN A 93 3.65 23.44 19.52
CA ASN A 93 2.95 22.66 18.49
C ASN A 93 1.60 22.09 18.95
N ILE A 94 1.12 22.43 20.15
CA ILE A 94 -0.20 22.02 20.66
C ILE A 94 -1.06 23.25 20.90
N GLU A 95 -2.21 23.29 20.23
CA GLU A 95 -3.24 24.32 20.41
C GLU A 95 -4.45 23.71 21.12
N LEU A 96 -4.97 24.37 22.16
CA LEU A 96 -6.20 23.92 22.82
C LEU A 96 -7.40 24.17 21.92
N VAL A 97 -8.25 23.15 21.78
CA VAL A 97 -9.51 23.29 21.06
C VAL A 97 -10.51 23.96 21.99
N ASP A 98 -10.99 25.14 21.60
CA ASP A 98 -12.06 25.81 22.34
C ASP A 98 -13.38 25.06 22.17
N MET A 99 -13.84 24.44 23.25
CA MET A 99 -15.11 23.72 23.31
C MET A 99 -16.22 24.54 23.97
N ALA A 100 -15.96 25.79 24.35
CA ALA A 100 -17.00 26.68 24.82
C ALA A 100 -17.91 27.06 23.63
N ASP A 101 -19.21 27.12 23.91
CA ASP A 101 -20.18 27.63 22.95
C ASP A 101 -20.03 29.15 22.87
N ARG A 102 -19.84 29.66 21.65
CA ARG A 102 -19.77 31.09 21.38
C ARG A 102 -21.03 31.55 20.64
N PRO A 103 -21.46 32.81 20.80
CA PRO A 103 -22.66 33.30 20.13
C PRO A 103 -22.55 33.26 18.60
N GLU A 104 -21.33 33.35 18.06
CA GLU A 104 -21.01 33.22 16.64
C GLU A 104 -21.01 31.77 16.09
N ASP A 105 -21.07 30.75 16.95
CA ASP A 105 -20.99 29.36 16.51
C ASP A 105 -22.27 28.94 15.75
N SER A 106 -22.08 28.24 14.63
CA SER A 106 -23.17 27.61 13.90
C SER A 106 -23.88 26.52 14.74
N ALA A 107 -25.11 26.17 14.38
CA ALA A 107 -25.84 25.11 15.09
C ALA A 107 -25.12 23.75 15.01
N GLU A 108 -24.51 23.44 13.86
CA GLU A 108 -23.71 22.23 13.65
C GLU A 108 -22.45 22.21 14.53
N GLU A 109 -21.78 23.35 14.65
CA GLU A 109 -20.57 23.48 15.48
C GLU A 109 -20.88 23.33 16.97
N ARG A 110 -21.98 23.93 17.45
CA ARG A 110 -22.47 23.74 18.83
C ARG A 110 -22.80 22.28 19.10
N GLN A 111 -23.46 21.59 18.16
CA GLN A 111 -23.75 20.17 18.28
C GLN A 111 -22.46 19.32 18.33
N ARG A 112 -21.48 19.64 17.49
CA ARG A 112 -20.15 19.00 17.49
C ARG A 112 -19.42 19.21 18.81
N LYS A 113 -19.34 20.45 19.32
CA LYS A 113 -18.73 20.80 20.61
C LYS A 113 -19.44 20.12 21.78
N ALA A 114 -20.77 20.07 21.78
CA ALA A 114 -21.55 19.35 22.79
C ALA A 114 -21.25 17.84 22.78
N TRP A 115 -21.22 17.22 21.60
CA TRP A 115 -20.86 15.81 21.45
C TRP A 115 -19.44 15.51 21.94
N GLN A 116 -18.47 16.37 21.63
CA GLN A 116 -17.08 16.24 22.08
C GLN A 116 -16.99 16.34 23.61
N ARG A 117 -17.65 17.33 24.22
CA ARG A 117 -17.72 17.50 25.69
C ARG A 117 -18.29 16.26 26.39
N GLN A 118 -19.32 15.64 25.84
CA GLN A 118 -19.94 14.44 26.42
C GLN A 118 -19.04 13.20 26.38
N ARG A 119 -18.11 13.12 25.43
CA ARG A 119 -17.20 11.97 25.26
C ARG A 119 -15.84 12.15 25.90
N LEU A 120 -15.50 13.36 26.34
CA LEU A 120 -14.23 13.64 27.00
C LEU A 120 -14.25 13.11 28.44
N PRO A 121 -13.22 12.32 28.84
CA PRO A 121 -13.06 11.93 30.23
C PRO A 121 -12.96 13.17 31.13
N LYS A 122 -13.47 13.07 32.37
CA LYS A 122 -13.46 14.19 33.31
C LYS A 122 -12.04 14.72 33.52
N GLY A 123 -11.87 16.04 33.39
CA GLY A 123 -10.58 16.72 33.57
C GLY A 123 -9.67 16.71 32.34
N PHE A 124 -9.99 15.94 31.30
CA PHE A 124 -9.21 15.95 30.06
C PHE A 124 -9.61 17.13 29.18
N SER A 125 -8.62 17.66 28.46
CA SER A 125 -8.81 18.71 27.46
C SER A 125 -8.51 18.17 26.07
N LEU A 126 -9.21 18.67 25.05
CA LEU A 126 -8.93 18.36 23.65
C LEU A 126 -7.95 19.39 23.10
N GLY A 127 -6.85 18.93 22.54
CA GLY A 127 -5.89 19.73 21.80
C GLY A 127 -5.82 19.32 20.34
N THR A 128 -5.30 20.21 19.51
CA THR A 128 -4.82 19.90 18.17
C THR A 128 -3.30 19.99 18.17
N ARG A 129 -2.64 18.87 17.91
CA ARG A 129 -1.18 18.82 17.78
C ARG A 129 -0.80 18.94 16.32
N THR A 130 0.07 19.88 15.99
CA THR A 130 0.71 19.98 14.67
C THR A 130 2.03 19.22 14.70
N ILE A 131 2.19 18.25 13.81
CA ILE A 131 3.39 17.42 13.71
C ILE A 131 3.96 17.57 12.30
N GLY A 132 5.28 17.78 12.21
CA GLY A 132 6.00 17.68 10.95
C GLY A 132 6.10 16.21 10.54
N ARG A 133 5.50 15.85 9.41
CA ARG A 133 5.55 14.49 8.86
C ARG A 133 6.35 14.48 7.57
N VAL A 134 7.37 13.65 7.52
CA VAL A 134 8.16 13.43 6.30
C VAL A 134 7.43 12.41 5.43
N VAL A 135 7.32 12.70 4.13
CA VAL A 135 6.67 11.82 3.17
C VAL A 135 7.67 11.23 2.19
N LEU A 136 7.75 9.91 2.12
CA LEU A 136 8.53 9.19 1.12
C LEU A 136 7.65 8.89 -0.09
N TYR A 137 8.05 9.38 -1.27
CA TYR A 137 7.39 9.07 -2.52
C TYR A 137 8.05 7.91 -3.24
N LEU A 138 7.22 7.08 -3.87
CA LEU A 138 7.65 5.95 -4.69
C LEU A 138 7.33 6.21 -6.15
N SER A 139 8.29 5.94 -7.02
CA SER A 139 8.13 5.99 -8.47
C SER A 139 8.65 4.70 -9.09
N GLY A 140 8.12 4.26 -10.23
CA GLY A 140 8.55 3.06 -10.93
C GLY A 140 7.43 2.05 -11.14
N SER A 141 7.75 0.79 -11.40
CA SER A 141 6.73 -0.23 -11.62
C SER A 141 7.14 -1.62 -11.16
N VAL A 142 6.13 -2.43 -10.84
CA VAL A 142 6.29 -3.81 -10.40
C VAL A 142 5.30 -4.70 -11.15
N ASP A 143 5.79 -5.71 -11.83
CA ASP A 143 5.00 -6.67 -12.60
C ASP A 143 4.88 -8.00 -11.84
N PHE A 144 3.66 -8.35 -11.43
CA PHE A 144 3.32 -9.57 -10.70
C PHE A 144 2.75 -10.66 -11.61
N SER A 145 2.78 -10.51 -12.93
CA SER A 145 2.25 -11.51 -13.87
C SER A 145 2.87 -12.90 -13.66
N HIS A 146 4.16 -12.96 -13.34
CA HIS A 146 4.88 -14.20 -13.01
C HIS A 146 4.49 -14.82 -11.66
N CYS A 147 3.96 -14.00 -10.75
CA CYS A 147 3.46 -14.43 -9.45
C CYS A 147 2.01 -14.95 -9.51
N TRP A 148 1.35 -14.83 -10.67
CA TRP A 148 -0.02 -15.24 -10.85
C TRP A 148 -0.13 -16.65 -11.41
N ASP A 149 -1.13 -17.40 -10.93
CA ASP A 149 -1.49 -18.69 -11.48
C ASP A 149 -2.98 -19.02 -11.33
N TRP A 150 -3.33 -20.24 -11.74
CA TRP A 150 -4.70 -20.74 -11.68
C TRP A 150 -5.25 -20.84 -10.25
N ASN A 151 -4.38 -20.96 -9.24
CA ASN A 151 -4.76 -21.06 -7.83
C ASN A 151 -4.63 -19.70 -7.10
N THR A 152 -4.19 -18.64 -7.77
CA THR A 152 -4.00 -17.33 -7.15
C THR A 152 -5.34 -16.57 -7.04
N LYS A 153 -5.75 -16.30 -5.81
CA LYS A 153 -6.96 -15.54 -5.47
C LYS A 153 -6.70 -14.04 -5.40
N ALA A 154 -5.59 -13.61 -4.83
CA ALA A 154 -5.20 -12.21 -4.72
C ALA A 154 -3.72 -12.09 -4.40
N ILE A 155 -3.11 -10.93 -4.68
CA ILE A 155 -1.79 -10.60 -4.17
C ILE A 155 -1.90 -9.31 -3.37
N TYR A 156 -1.61 -9.38 -2.08
CA TYR A 156 -1.48 -8.20 -1.22
C TYR A 156 -0.06 -7.69 -1.34
N ILE A 157 0.09 -6.38 -1.51
CA ILE A 157 1.37 -5.73 -1.77
C ILE A 157 1.52 -4.62 -0.74
N SER A 158 2.69 -4.52 -0.13
CA SER A 158 3.03 -3.48 0.83
C SER A 158 4.46 -3.02 0.60
N PHE A 159 4.65 -1.72 0.45
CA PHE A 159 5.96 -1.08 0.46
C PHE A 159 6.25 -0.65 1.88
N ILE A 160 7.30 -1.23 2.45
CA ILE A 160 7.68 -1.06 3.84
C ILE A 160 8.95 -0.24 3.90
N ALA A 161 8.91 0.84 4.65
CA ALA A 161 10.10 1.52 5.10
C ALA A 161 10.66 0.86 6.35
N ARG A 162 11.92 0.45 6.28
CA ARG A 162 12.69 -0.10 7.37
C ARG A 162 13.78 0.88 7.75
N PHE A 163 13.82 1.29 9.01
CA PHE A 163 14.82 2.23 9.51
C PHE A 163 15.08 2.01 10.99
N SER A 164 16.24 2.46 11.46
CA SER A 164 16.56 2.49 12.89
C SER A 164 16.33 3.89 13.44
N SER A 165 15.93 3.99 14.70
CA SER A 165 15.82 5.24 15.45
C SER A 165 16.64 5.14 16.74
N THR A 166 16.78 6.25 17.47
CA THR A 166 17.44 6.26 18.78
C THR A 166 16.70 5.39 19.81
N SER A 167 15.39 5.23 19.66
CA SER A 167 14.52 4.45 20.56
C SER A 167 14.36 2.99 20.15
N THR A 168 14.46 2.65 18.87
CA THR A 168 14.20 1.31 18.36
C THR A 168 15.24 0.89 17.33
N SER A 169 15.79 -0.32 17.48
CA SER A 169 16.79 -0.86 16.56
C SER A 169 16.25 -1.07 15.14
N GLN A 170 14.96 -1.35 15.01
CA GLN A 170 14.29 -1.52 13.72
C GLN A 170 12.81 -1.14 13.82
N ASN A 171 12.39 -0.21 12.97
CA ASN A 171 11.01 0.15 12.75
C ASN A 171 10.63 -0.24 11.31
N ASP A 172 9.58 -1.06 11.16
CA ASP A 172 9.00 -1.44 9.88
C ASP A 172 7.65 -0.73 9.75
N VAL A 173 7.50 0.16 8.75
CA VAL A 173 6.24 0.88 8.53
C VAL A 173 5.78 0.84 7.09
N ILE A 174 4.47 0.61 6.89
CA ILE A 174 3.85 0.56 5.57
C ILE A 174 3.65 1.98 5.03
N LEU A 175 4.26 2.26 3.89
CA LEU A 175 4.14 3.54 3.17
C LEU A 175 2.95 3.56 2.21
N LEU A 176 2.75 2.41 1.57
CA LEU A 176 1.85 2.22 0.45
C LEU A 176 1.51 0.75 0.37
N ASP A 177 0.23 0.46 0.20
CA ASP A 177 -0.27 -0.89 -0.02
C ASP A 177 -1.23 -0.91 -1.21
N ALA A 178 -1.34 -2.08 -1.82
CA ALA A 178 -2.19 -2.33 -2.96
C ALA A 178 -2.65 -3.79 -2.95
N VAL A 179 -3.77 -4.08 -3.63
CA VAL A 179 -4.29 -5.45 -3.76
C VAL A 179 -4.53 -5.76 -5.22
N LEU A 180 -3.76 -6.70 -5.78
CA LEU A 180 -4.04 -7.23 -7.11
C LEU A 180 -5.08 -8.36 -7.02
N ARG A 181 -6.15 -8.22 -7.80
CA ARG A 181 -7.29 -9.15 -7.83
C ARG A 181 -7.34 -9.93 -9.14
N PRO A 182 -8.03 -11.08 -9.19
CA PRO A 182 -8.29 -11.77 -10.44
C PRO A 182 -9.27 -10.94 -11.26
N VAL A 183 -9.13 -11.01 -12.59
CA VAL A 183 -10.04 -10.34 -13.52
C VAL A 183 -10.47 -11.38 -14.54
N SER A 184 -11.76 -11.66 -14.61
CA SER A 184 -12.33 -12.46 -15.69
C SER A 184 -12.64 -11.53 -16.85
N LEU A 185 -11.83 -11.61 -17.91
CA LEU A 185 -12.03 -10.77 -19.10
C LEU A 185 -13.01 -11.46 -20.07
N PRO A 186 -14.06 -10.75 -20.53
CA PRO A 186 -14.80 -11.15 -21.72
C PRO A 186 -13.84 -11.34 -22.90
N ALA A 187 -14.15 -12.30 -23.79
CA ALA A 187 -13.25 -12.67 -24.91
C ALA A 187 -12.82 -11.47 -25.78
N LYS A 188 -13.72 -10.51 -26.00
CA LYS A 188 -13.41 -9.27 -26.74
C LYS A 188 -12.34 -8.44 -26.00
N LEU A 189 -12.50 -8.21 -24.71
CA LEU A 189 -11.54 -7.44 -23.90
C LEU A 189 -10.21 -8.18 -23.72
N ALA A 190 -10.24 -9.51 -23.63
CA ALA A 190 -9.03 -10.32 -23.57
C ALA A 190 -8.14 -10.12 -24.81
N ARG A 191 -8.74 -10.08 -26.01
CA ARG A 191 -8.03 -9.78 -27.27
C ARG A 191 -7.44 -8.37 -27.27
N LEU A 192 -8.19 -7.38 -26.80
CA LEU A 192 -7.69 -6.00 -26.71
C LEU A 192 -6.52 -5.87 -25.71
N ALA A 193 -6.61 -6.55 -24.56
CA ALA A 193 -5.54 -6.59 -23.58
C ALA A 193 -4.28 -7.25 -24.14
N GLU A 194 -4.42 -8.36 -24.88
CA GLU A 194 -3.30 -9.01 -25.54
C GLU A 194 -2.63 -8.10 -26.57
N ARG A 195 -3.42 -7.40 -27.39
CA ARG A 195 -2.93 -6.42 -28.37
C ARG A 195 -2.16 -5.27 -27.69
N ARG A 196 -2.69 -4.76 -26.57
CA ARG A 196 -2.00 -3.76 -25.73
C ARG A 196 -0.65 -4.27 -25.22
N ARG A 197 -0.57 -5.54 -24.80
CA ARG A 197 0.70 -6.16 -24.35
C ARG A 197 1.70 -6.24 -25.50
N GLN A 198 1.25 -6.60 -26.70
CA GLN A 198 2.10 -6.65 -27.89
C GLN A 198 2.63 -5.26 -28.26
N GLU A 199 1.78 -4.23 -28.23
CA GLU A 199 2.20 -2.83 -28.43
C GLU A 199 3.24 -2.38 -27.40
N ARG A 200 3.00 -2.64 -26.11
CA ARG A 200 3.96 -2.31 -25.04
C ARG A 200 5.30 -3.00 -25.25
N LYS A 201 5.30 -4.30 -25.61
CA LYS A 201 6.52 -5.06 -25.91
C LYS A 201 7.27 -4.49 -27.12
N ALA A 202 6.54 -4.13 -28.18
CA ALA A 202 7.12 -3.53 -29.38
C ALA A 202 7.73 -2.14 -29.09
N ALA A 203 7.06 -1.34 -28.26
CA ALA A 203 7.56 -0.02 -27.85
C ALA A 203 8.84 -0.10 -27.01
N LEU A 204 8.94 -1.10 -26.12
CA LEU A 204 10.14 -1.32 -25.30
C LEU A 204 11.36 -1.72 -26.16
N LEU A 205 11.16 -2.54 -27.20
CA LEU A 205 12.23 -2.95 -28.13
C LEU A 205 12.78 -1.78 -28.98
N GLY A 206 11.99 -0.71 -29.17
CA GLY A 206 12.42 0.48 -29.89
C GLY A 206 13.16 1.53 -29.03
N SER A 207 13.18 1.37 -27.71
CA SER A 207 13.68 2.39 -26.76
C SER A 207 15.11 2.14 -26.24
N GLY A 208 15.72 1.00 -26.59
CA GLY A 208 17.01 0.57 -26.07
C GLY A 208 18.08 0.49 -27.17
N ASN A 209 19.10 1.32 -27.02
CA ASN A 209 20.33 1.31 -27.81
C ASN A 209 21.16 0.05 -27.48
N GLU A 210 20.75 -1.15 -27.90
CA GLU A 210 21.56 -2.38 -27.77
C GLU A 210 21.78 -3.07 -29.12
N ARG A 211 23.01 -2.87 -29.63
CA ARG A 211 23.71 -3.82 -30.48
C ARG A 211 23.92 -5.12 -29.69
N ALA A 212 23.19 -6.18 -30.01
CA ALA A 212 23.72 -7.54 -29.99
C ALA A 212 22.87 -8.46 -30.87
N THR A 213 23.44 -8.80 -32.01
CA THR A 213 23.17 -10.02 -32.78
C THR A 213 22.90 -11.23 -31.88
N VAL A 214 21.74 -11.88 -32.02
CA VAL A 214 21.55 -13.32 -32.28
C VAL A 214 20.05 -13.59 -32.48
N ALA A 215 19.75 -14.40 -33.50
CA ALA A 215 18.45 -14.99 -33.86
C ALA A 215 17.42 -14.06 -34.51
N ALA A 216 17.64 -13.83 -35.81
CA ALA A 216 16.58 -13.60 -36.77
C ALA A 216 15.54 -14.74 -36.70
N GLY A 217 14.34 -14.41 -36.23
CA GLY A 217 13.20 -15.32 -36.17
C GLY A 217 11.95 -14.55 -35.79
N SER A 218 11.28 -13.97 -36.79
CA SER A 218 9.98 -13.29 -36.72
C SER A 218 9.90 -12.02 -35.86
N ALA A 219 10.31 -10.88 -36.42
CA ALA A 219 9.66 -9.62 -36.08
C ALA A 219 8.24 -9.67 -36.69
N PRO A 220 7.15 -9.54 -35.91
CA PRO A 220 5.82 -9.45 -36.50
C PRO A 220 5.72 -8.10 -37.21
N ALA A 221 5.83 -8.13 -38.54
CA ALA A 221 5.40 -7.04 -39.40
C ALA A 221 3.95 -6.70 -39.05
N SER A 222 3.68 -5.41 -38.81
CA SER A 222 2.37 -4.86 -38.42
C SER A 222 1.80 -5.36 -37.07
N ALA A 223 2.38 -4.92 -35.95
CA ALA A 223 1.58 -4.79 -34.72
C ALA A 223 0.50 -3.73 -35.00
N GLN A 224 -0.66 -4.18 -35.47
CA GLN A 224 -1.80 -3.31 -35.77
C GLN A 224 -2.13 -2.57 -34.46
N MET A 225 -1.92 -1.26 -34.39
CA MET A 225 -2.18 -0.51 -33.15
C MET A 225 -3.68 -0.52 -32.81
N LEU A 226 -4.00 -0.53 -31.52
CA LEU A 226 -5.32 -0.35 -30.96
C LEU A 226 -5.90 0.96 -31.45
N THR A 227 -7.15 0.93 -31.90
CA THR A 227 -7.88 2.16 -32.22
C THR A 227 -8.19 2.94 -30.94
N ASP A 228 -8.46 4.24 -31.05
CA ASP A 228 -8.80 5.05 -29.88
C ASP A 228 -10.08 4.57 -29.19
N GLU A 229 -11.05 4.08 -29.95
CA GLU A 229 -12.26 3.45 -29.42
C GLU A 229 -11.94 2.18 -28.61
N GLU A 230 -11.04 1.34 -29.08
CA GLU A 230 -10.60 0.13 -28.39
C GLU A 230 -9.85 0.47 -27.09
N ARG A 231 -8.99 1.50 -27.12
CA ARG A 231 -8.32 2.02 -25.92
C ARG A 231 -9.32 2.55 -24.91
N GLN A 232 -10.33 3.30 -25.36
CA GLN A 232 -11.37 3.85 -24.50
C GLN A 232 -12.24 2.74 -23.89
N GLN A 233 -12.58 1.69 -24.64
CA GLN A 233 -13.30 0.51 -24.13
C GLN A 233 -12.51 -0.19 -23.02
N LEU A 234 -11.21 -0.37 -23.22
CA LEU A 234 -10.35 -1.02 -22.23
C LEU A 234 -10.17 -0.13 -20.98
N ALA A 235 -9.95 1.17 -21.16
CA ALA A 235 -9.85 2.12 -20.05
C ALA A 235 -11.15 2.23 -19.24
N ALA A 236 -12.31 2.23 -19.91
CA ALA A 236 -13.61 2.23 -19.25
C ALA A 236 -13.81 0.98 -18.40
N PHE A 237 -13.42 -0.19 -18.93
CA PHE A 237 -13.45 -1.43 -18.17
C PHE A 237 -12.48 -1.42 -16.98
N GLU A 238 -11.24 -0.95 -17.14
CA GLU A 238 -10.28 -0.82 -16.04
C GLU A 238 -10.80 0.07 -14.92
N GLN A 239 -11.52 1.14 -15.27
CA GLN A 239 -12.14 2.01 -14.28
C GLN A 239 -13.16 1.26 -13.42
N THR A 240 -13.87 0.26 -13.98
CA THR A 240 -14.78 -0.59 -13.19
C THR A 240 -14.08 -1.53 -12.21
N LEU A 241 -12.80 -1.81 -12.45
CA LEU A 241 -12.01 -2.69 -11.58
C LEU A 241 -11.42 -1.96 -10.38
N ARG A 242 -11.33 -0.62 -10.44
CA ARG A 242 -10.77 0.18 -9.35
C ARG A 242 -11.63 0.07 -8.11
N ASN A 243 -10.98 -0.24 -6.99
CA ASN A 243 -11.59 -0.19 -5.67
C ASN A 243 -11.09 1.03 -4.91
N VAL A 244 -11.96 2.03 -4.75
CA VAL A 244 -11.66 3.31 -4.08
C VAL A 244 -11.09 3.13 -2.66
N GLN A 245 -11.41 2.03 -1.96
CA GLN A 245 -10.92 1.80 -0.59
C GLN A 245 -9.47 1.33 -0.54
N HIS A 246 -9.00 0.61 -1.56
CA HIS A 246 -7.68 -0.02 -1.56
C HIS A 246 -6.71 0.62 -2.55
N ASP A 247 -7.23 1.12 -3.67
CA ASP A 247 -6.46 1.69 -4.76
C ASP A 247 -6.33 3.19 -4.52
N HIS A 248 -5.26 3.58 -3.84
CA HIS A 248 -4.99 5.00 -3.62
C HIS A 248 -4.82 5.71 -4.97
N SER A 249 -5.35 6.93 -5.08
CA SER A 249 -5.39 7.70 -6.33
C SER A 249 -4.01 7.94 -6.95
N SER A 250 -2.97 7.99 -6.11
CA SER A 250 -1.58 8.15 -6.52
C SER A 250 -0.96 6.90 -7.16
N VAL A 251 -1.62 5.74 -7.11
CA VAL A 251 -1.10 4.45 -7.61
C VAL A 251 -1.98 3.95 -8.75
N TYR A 252 -1.37 3.63 -9.88
CA TYR A 252 -2.07 2.97 -10.98
C TYR A 252 -1.90 1.45 -10.88
N ILE A 253 -3.03 0.74 -10.75
CA ILE A 253 -3.07 -0.71 -10.64
C ILE A 253 -3.71 -1.27 -11.91
N ASP A 254 -2.90 -1.91 -12.74
CA ASP A 254 -3.34 -2.64 -13.93
C ASP A 254 -3.68 -4.08 -13.51
N HIS A 255 -4.92 -4.31 -13.10
CA HIS A 255 -5.38 -5.64 -12.70
C HIS A 255 -5.40 -6.63 -13.86
N ILE A 256 -5.40 -6.17 -15.11
CA ILE A 256 -5.38 -7.04 -16.29
C ILE A 256 -3.97 -7.59 -16.50
N ASP A 257 -2.98 -6.71 -16.49
CA ASP A 257 -1.57 -7.07 -16.70
C ASP A 257 -0.83 -7.42 -15.40
N LYS A 258 -1.52 -7.38 -14.27
CA LYS A 258 -0.96 -7.63 -12.92
C LYS A 258 0.21 -6.71 -12.61
N ARG A 259 0.13 -5.45 -13.07
CA ARG A 259 1.22 -4.48 -12.94
C ARG A 259 0.81 -3.34 -12.03
N LEU A 260 1.73 -2.96 -11.16
CA LEU A 260 1.67 -1.76 -10.35
C LEU A 260 2.54 -0.68 -11.00
N VAL A 261 2.00 0.52 -11.16
CA VAL A 261 2.75 1.69 -11.64
C VAL A 261 2.61 2.81 -10.62
N MET A 262 3.76 3.32 -10.20
CA MET A 262 3.90 4.37 -9.21
C MET A 262 4.55 5.58 -9.86
N ASN A 263 4.01 6.76 -9.61
CA ASN A 263 4.56 8.02 -10.09
C ASN A 263 4.41 9.07 -8.99
N ASN A 264 5.47 9.22 -8.20
CA ASN A 264 5.48 9.99 -6.96
C ASN A 264 4.29 9.60 -6.06
N SER A 265 4.10 8.29 -5.92
CA SER A 265 2.99 7.69 -5.18
C SER A 265 3.28 7.65 -3.69
N PHE A 266 2.23 7.88 -2.91
CA PHE A 266 2.21 7.87 -1.46
C PHE A 266 0.77 7.64 -0.99
N LYS A 267 0.57 6.99 0.17
CA LYS A 267 -0.76 6.71 0.74
C LYS A 267 -0.92 7.12 2.20
N TYR A 268 0.06 6.85 3.08
CA TYR A 268 -0.10 7.01 4.53
C TYR A 268 0.93 7.95 5.15
N PHE A 269 0.46 8.94 5.91
CA PHE A 269 1.34 9.63 6.86
C PHE A 269 1.76 8.65 7.94
N VAL A 270 3.05 8.38 8.01
CA VAL A 270 3.62 7.45 8.96
C VAL A 270 3.91 8.18 10.26
N ASP A 271 3.35 7.68 11.36
CA ASP A 271 3.55 8.31 12.66
C ASP A 271 5.00 8.23 13.17
N ALA A 272 5.77 7.27 12.67
CA ALA A 272 7.18 7.14 12.97
C ALA A 272 8.07 7.97 12.01
N PHE A 273 7.48 8.76 11.11
CA PHE A 273 8.18 9.63 10.17
C PHE A 273 8.02 11.09 10.58
N ASP A 274 8.48 11.41 11.78
CA ASP A 274 8.59 12.80 12.22
C ASP A 274 10.00 13.35 11.96
N ASP A 275 10.11 14.66 12.14
CA ASP A 275 11.34 15.44 12.06
C ASP A 275 12.43 14.90 13.00
N THR A 276 12.08 14.29 14.13
CA THR A 276 13.05 13.79 15.11
C THR A 276 13.55 12.37 14.83
N SER A 277 12.71 11.52 14.25
CA SER A 277 12.94 10.07 14.12
C SER A 277 13.64 9.68 12.82
N LEU A 278 13.53 10.51 11.78
CA LEU A 278 14.10 10.23 10.47
C LEU A 278 15.36 11.04 10.14
N GLU A 279 15.67 12.09 10.90
CA GLU A 279 16.79 12.98 10.55
C GLU A 279 18.12 12.21 10.54
N GLY A 280 18.79 12.22 9.39
CA GLY A 280 20.08 11.56 9.20
C GLY A 280 20.02 10.03 9.10
N ASN A 281 18.86 9.41 9.36
CA ASN A 281 18.67 7.98 9.27
C ASN A 281 18.56 7.51 7.81
N THR A 282 19.03 6.29 7.59
CA THR A 282 18.91 5.62 6.29
C THR A 282 17.65 4.77 6.32
N VAL A 283 16.74 5.04 5.39
CA VAL A 283 15.53 4.25 5.20
C VAL A 283 15.76 3.27 4.06
N GLU A 284 15.60 1.99 4.34
CA GLU A 284 15.52 0.92 3.34
C GLU A 284 14.06 0.70 2.96
N VAL A 285 13.75 0.72 1.67
CA VAL A 285 12.40 0.37 1.21
C VAL A 285 12.37 -1.07 0.69
N VAL A 286 11.47 -1.87 1.28
CA VAL A 286 11.28 -3.28 0.97
C VAL A 286 9.90 -3.48 0.36
N LEU A 287 9.81 -4.31 -0.68
CA LEU A 287 8.56 -4.79 -1.22
C LEU A 287 8.17 -6.07 -0.49
N ARG A 288 7.14 -6.02 0.35
CA ARG A 288 6.51 -7.20 0.93
C ARG A 288 5.26 -7.54 0.13
N TYR A 289 5.08 -8.80 -0.21
CA TYR A 289 3.86 -9.26 -0.89
C TYR A 289 3.43 -10.64 -0.39
N GLN A 290 2.12 -10.86 -0.39
CA GLN A 290 1.51 -12.11 0.02
C GLN A 290 0.62 -12.63 -1.10
N VAL A 291 0.99 -13.79 -1.65
CA VAL A 291 0.22 -14.46 -2.72
C VAL A 291 -0.84 -15.34 -2.09
N MET A 292 -2.08 -14.87 -2.04
CA MET A 292 -3.19 -15.65 -1.50
C MET A 292 -3.69 -16.67 -2.51
N SER A 293 -3.72 -17.95 -2.13
CA SER A 293 -4.27 -19.02 -2.94
C SER A 293 -5.73 -19.38 -2.58
N TYR A 294 -6.47 -20.00 -3.49
CA TYR A 294 -7.78 -20.60 -3.18
C TYR A 294 -7.66 -21.78 -2.22
N SER A 295 -6.50 -22.44 -2.17
CA SER A 295 -6.19 -23.49 -1.18
C SER A 295 -5.96 -22.98 0.24
N GLY A 296 -5.91 -21.66 0.48
CA GLY A 296 -5.63 -21.06 1.79
C GLY A 296 -4.14 -20.91 2.12
N TRP A 297 -3.24 -21.49 1.32
CA TRP A 297 -1.80 -21.20 1.37
C TRP A 297 -1.55 -19.73 0.98
N ALA A 298 -0.78 -19.00 1.80
CA ALA A 298 -0.57 -17.57 1.62
C ALA A 298 0.85 -17.14 2.06
N PRO A 299 1.91 -17.56 1.33
CA PRO A 299 3.28 -17.26 1.70
C PRO A 299 3.53 -15.76 1.61
N VAL A 300 4.21 -15.23 2.62
CA VAL A 300 4.69 -13.85 2.65
C VAL A 300 6.11 -13.83 2.11
N ARG A 301 6.39 -12.89 1.21
CA ARG A 301 7.68 -12.70 0.56
C ARG A 301 8.14 -11.27 0.71
N GLU A 302 9.44 -11.10 0.71
CA GLU A 302 10.10 -9.80 0.72
C GLU A 302 11.15 -9.76 -0.38
N ASP A 303 11.12 -8.69 -1.17
CA ASP A 303 12.17 -8.35 -2.11
C ASP A 303 12.70 -6.96 -1.74
N VAL A 304 14.00 -6.89 -1.45
CA VAL A 304 14.68 -5.63 -1.14
C VAL A 304 14.78 -4.84 -2.44
N LEU A 305 14.21 -3.64 -2.48
CA LEU A 305 14.21 -2.82 -3.69
C LEU A 305 15.57 -2.16 -3.95
N GLY A 306 16.57 -2.43 -3.10
CA GLY A 306 17.96 -1.96 -3.26
C GLY A 306 18.15 -0.48 -2.97
N HIS A 307 17.09 0.24 -2.59
CA HIS A 307 17.14 1.67 -2.31
C HIS A 307 17.24 1.93 -0.82
N GLN A 308 18.45 2.25 -0.40
CA GLN A 308 18.73 2.92 0.86
C GLN A 308 18.74 4.43 0.60
N VAL A 309 17.77 5.14 1.16
CA VAL A 309 17.68 6.59 1.05
C VAL A 309 18.04 7.21 2.38
N LYS A 310 19.10 8.04 2.36
CA LYS A 310 19.38 8.93 3.47
C LYS A 310 18.40 10.09 3.42
N VAL A 311 17.49 10.14 4.38
CA VAL A 311 16.45 11.17 4.43
C VAL A 311 17.09 12.49 4.82
N LYS A 312 16.89 13.52 3.99
CA LYS A 312 17.26 14.90 4.28
C LYS A 312 16.01 15.64 4.72
N MET A 313 16.07 16.29 5.88
CA MET A 313 15.00 17.15 6.34
C MET A 313 14.94 18.41 5.47
N PRO A 314 13.78 18.76 4.91
CA PRO A 314 13.64 20.01 4.16
C PRO A 314 13.60 21.19 5.14
N GLU A 315 14.14 22.33 4.72
CA GLU A 315 14.19 23.56 5.53
C GLU A 315 12.82 24.21 5.73
N ASN A 316 11.87 23.94 4.82
CA ASN A 316 10.54 24.55 4.83
C ASN A 316 9.45 23.48 4.87
N ALA A 317 8.47 23.67 5.77
CA ALA A 317 7.28 22.83 5.84
C ALA A 317 6.19 23.30 4.87
N VAL A 318 5.50 22.35 4.27
CA VAL A 318 4.34 22.58 3.42
C VAL A 318 3.07 22.37 4.26
N LEU A 319 2.16 23.34 4.23
CA LEU A 319 0.83 23.17 4.81
C LEU A 319 0.06 22.11 4.01
N TRP A 320 -0.39 21.06 4.70
CA TRP A 320 -1.21 20.03 4.06
C TRP A 320 -2.59 20.59 3.70
N ASN A 321 -2.98 20.42 2.44
CA ASN A 321 -4.32 20.80 1.96
C ASN A 321 -5.21 19.56 1.89
N GLU A 322 -6.24 19.50 2.73
CA GLU A 322 -7.15 18.35 2.85
C GLU A 322 -7.91 18.01 1.55
N LYS A 323 -7.92 18.91 0.56
CA LYS A 323 -8.55 18.72 -0.76
C LYS A 323 -7.83 17.72 -1.68
N LEU A 324 -6.71 17.12 -1.24
CA LEU A 324 -5.96 16.11 -2.00
C LEU A 324 -6.36 14.66 -1.67
N ARG A 325 -7.45 14.44 -0.92
CA ARG A 325 -8.08 13.12 -0.71
C ARG A 325 -8.99 12.72 -1.86
#